data_AF-R5E4H2-F1
#
_entry.id   AF-R5E4H2-F1
#
_cell.length_a   1.000
_cell.length_b   1.000
_cell.length_c   1.000
_cell.angle_alpha   90.00
_cell.angle_beta   90.00
_cell.angle_gamma   90.00
#
_symmetry.space_group_name_H-M   'P 1'
#
loop_
_entity.id
_entity.type
_entity.pdbx_description
1 polymer ?
#
loop_
_entity_poly.entity_id
_entity_poly.type
_entity_poly.pdbx_seq_one_letter_code
_entity_poly.pdbx_strand_id
1 'polypeptide(L)'
;MDMNNLLNDNQLIQLLQDWSDATGLAAIALDSNDNPVTKEIHYTEFCTKYATIDTSIKSAVGLREFTKDIIVNGQKAGTIIGGQVLTSEPDDDAATRIAEDAGLNPEQFVDALHKVPVHSEQSLQSAAKLLGDVVNMLLNANYESQQDGSKISELDEDIERAAGLIREINEKSVQLDKIESKQNILSLNASIEAARAGEFGRGFAVVAAEVGKLAVNSGEINKSIKQSLKELTATIKALEEIK
;
A
#
# COMPACT_ATOMS: atom_id res chain seq x y z
N MET A 1 3.85 11.87 -2.60
CA MET A 1 2.89 10.78 -2.86
C MET A 1 1.93 11.30 -3.90
N ASP A 2 1.64 10.55 -4.97
CA ASP A 2 0.90 11.06 -6.12
C ASP A 2 -0.37 10.22 -6.34
N MET A 3 -1.49 10.89 -6.57
CA MET A 3 -2.78 10.28 -6.89
C MET A 3 -2.68 9.28 -8.07
N ASN A 4 -1.84 9.58 -9.07
CA ASN A 4 -1.60 8.74 -10.24
C ASN A 4 -1.04 7.35 -9.92
N ASN A 5 -0.31 7.22 -8.81
CA ASN A 5 0.34 5.96 -8.44
C ASN A 5 -0.55 5.07 -7.56
N LEU A 6 -1.68 5.61 -7.09
CA LEU A 6 -2.53 4.98 -6.07
C LEU A 6 -3.91 4.57 -6.60
N LEU A 7 -4.30 5.07 -7.77
CA LEU A 7 -5.50 4.65 -8.49
C LEU A 7 -5.12 4.24 -9.90
N ASN A 8 -5.78 3.21 -10.42
CA ASN A 8 -5.74 2.94 -11.85
C ASN A 8 -6.51 4.06 -12.57
N ASP A 9 -5.96 4.63 -13.64
CA ASP A 9 -6.53 5.75 -14.41
C ASP A 9 -8.04 5.59 -14.67
N ASN A 10 -8.48 4.37 -14.98
CA ASN A 10 -9.88 4.08 -15.27
C ASN A 10 -10.81 4.20 -14.04
N GLN A 11 -10.34 3.91 -12.83
CA GLN A 11 -11.17 3.95 -11.62
C GLN A 11 -11.50 5.37 -11.19
N LEU A 12 -10.49 6.26 -11.19
CA LEU A 12 -10.70 7.66 -10.84
C LEU A 12 -11.60 8.35 -11.87
N ILE A 13 -11.34 8.12 -13.17
CA ILE A 13 -12.16 8.67 -14.25
C ILE A 13 -13.61 8.22 -14.11
N GLN A 14 -13.85 6.92 -13.92
CA GLN A 14 -15.21 6.41 -13.79
C GLN A 14 -15.93 6.98 -12.57
N LEU A 15 -15.23 7.08 -11.43
CA LEU A 15 -15.81 7.67 -10.21
C LEU A 15 -16.22 9.13 -10.41
N LEU A 16 -15.34 9.93 -11.02
CA LEU A 16 -15.65 11.33 -11.30
C LEU A 16 -16.80 11.44 -12.31
N GLN A 17 -16.86 10.53 -13.28
CA GLN A 17 -17.94 10.50 -14.27
C GLN A 17 -19.28 10.14 -13.62
N ASP A 18 -19.35 9.06 -12.85
CA ASP A 18 -20.56 8.66 -12.12
C ASP A 18 -21.03 9.76 -11.16
N TRP A 19 -20.09 10.42 -10.47
CA TRP A 19 -20.40 11.54 -9.60
C TRP A 19 -20.93 12.75 -10.38
N SER A 20 -20.34 13.07 -11.53
CA SER A 20 -20.76 14.18 -12.38
C SER A 20 -22.13 13.92 -13.01
N ASP A 21 -22.39 12.68 -13.43
CA ASP A 21 -23.70 12.20 -13.92
C ASP A 21 -24.78 12.29 -12.85
N ALA A 22 -24.46 11.91 -11.60
CA ALA A 22 -25.41 11.92 -10.50
C ALA A 22 -25.72 13.33 -9.98
N THR A 23 -24.74 14.24 -10.03
CA THR A 23 -24.86 15.56 -9.41
C THR A 23 -25.14 16.68 -10.41
N GLY A 24 -24.87 16.46 -11.70
CA GLY A 24 -24.87 17.50 -12.73
C GLY A 24 -23.68 18.45 -12.65
N LEU A 25 -22.73 18.22 -11.73
CA LEU A 25 -21.56 19.06 -11.53
C LEU A 25 -20.43 18.62 -12.43
N ALA A 26 -19.60 19.58 -12.84
CA ALA A 26 -18.35 19.30 -13.51
C ALA A 26 -17.26 18.88 -12.50
N ALA A 27 -16.28 18.11 -12.97
CA ALA A 27 -15.13 17.70 -12.17
C ALA A 27 -13.85 17.56 -13.01
N ILE A 28 -12.73 17.80 -12.36
CA ILE A 28 -11.38 17.46 -12.82
C ILE A 28 -10.49 17.15 -11.60
N ALA A 29 -9.69 16.10 -11.71
CA ALA A 29 -8.63 15.79 -10.76
C ALA A 29 -7.25 16.24 -11.28
N LEU A 30 -6.46 16.77 -10.36
CA LEU A 30 -5.08 17.21 -10.54
C LEU A 30 -4.15 16.42 -9.61
N ASP A 31 -2.90 16.24 -10.03
CA ASP A 31 -1.84 15.62 -9.23
C ASP A 31 -1.33 16.55 -8.12
N SER A 32 -0.32 16.13 -7.37
CA SER A 32 0.28 16.95 -6.31
C SER A 32 0.99 18.22 -6.80
N ASN A 33 1.25 18.32 -8.11
CA ASN A 33 1.87 19.46 -8.77
C ASN A 33 0.85 20.28 -9.59
N ASP A 34 -0.44 20.06 -9.35
CA ASP A 34 -1.57 20.70 -10.05
C ASP A 34 -1.62 20.41 -11.56
N ASN A 35 -1.00 19.33 -12.04
CA ASN A 35 -1.19 18.88 -13.42
C ASN A 35 -2.47 18.05 -13.55
N PRO A 36 -3.25 18.20 -14.65
CA PRO A 36 -4.42 17.39 -14.90
C PRO A 36 -4.12 15.88 -14.97
N VAL A 37 -4.79 15.12 -14.12
CA VAL A 37 -4.78 13.64 -14.11
C VAL A 37 -5.94 13.08 -14.92
N THR A 38 -7.03 13.82 -14.97
CA THR A 38 -8.23 13.47 -15.72
C THR A 38 -8.54 14.54 -16.74
N LYS A 39 -9.32 14.19 -17.77
CA LYS A 39 -9.93 15.20 -18.64
C LYS A 39 -11.04 15.91 -17.88
N GLU A 40 -11.41 17.08 -18.37
CA GLU A 40 -12.60 17.80 -17.91
C GLU A 40 -13.86 16.93 -18.12
N ILE A 41 -14.62 16.71 -17.05
CA ILE A 41 -15.89 15.97 -17.07
C ILE A 41 -17.02 16.96 -16.84
N HIS A 42 -18.04 16.94 -17.70
CA HIS A 42 -19.26 17.77 -17.62
C HIS A 42 -19.02 19.29 -17.67
N TYR A 43 -17.86 19.75 -18.14
CA TYR A 43 -17.63 21.16 -18.41
C TYR A 43 -18.50 21.62 -19.58
N THR A 44 -19.26 22.71 -19.37
CA THR A 44 -20.11 23.30 -20.41
C THR A 44 -19.29 24.16 -21.39
N GLU A 45 -19.87 24.51 -22.54
CA GLU A 45 -19.26 25.48 -23.45
C GLU A 45 -18.98 26.80 -22.72
N PHE A 46 -19.88 27.22 -21.81
CA PHE A 46 -19.68 28.45 -21.05
C PHE A 46 -18.39 28.41 -20.22
N CYS A 47 -18.18 27.30 -19.51
CA CYS A 47 -17.04 27.11 -18.63
C CYS A 47 -15.72 27.01 -19.40
N THR A 48 -15.73 26.29 -20.52
CA THR A 48 -14.52 26.07 -21.33
C THR A 48 -14.13 27.26 -22.19
N LYS A 49 -15.11 28.04 -22.67
CA LYS A 49 -14.91 29.12 -23.64
C LYS A 49 -14.84 30.51 -23.02
N TYR A 50 -15.65 30.80 -22.01
CA TYR A 50 -15.77 32.16 -21.46
C TYR A 50 -15.13 32.28 -20.08
N ALA A 51 -15.31 31.29 -19.21
CA ALA A 51 -14.76 31.30 -17.85
C ALA A 51 -13.24 31.05 -17.77
N THR A 52 -12.61 30.56 -18.84
CA THR A 52 -11.15 30.38 -18.97
C THR A 52 -10.43 31.64 -19.46
N ILE A 53 -11.13 32.53 -20.16
CA ILE A 53 -10.56 33.76 -20.74
C ILE A 53 -10.31 34.81 -19.65
N ASP A 54 -11.26 34.97 -18.74
CA ASP A 54 -11.16 35.93 -17.65
C ASP A 54 -11.84 35.37 -16.39
N THR A 55 -11.05 35.22 -15.33
CA THR A 55 -11.56 34.74 -14.03
C THR A 55 -12.52 35.74 -13.38
N SER A 56 -12.53 37.01 -13.82
CA SER A 56 -13.51 38.02 -13.42
C SER A 56 -14.92 37.71 -13.97
N ILE A 57 -15.03 37.04 -15.12
CA ILE A 57 -16.31 36.62 -15.69
C ILE A 57 -16.97 35.59 -14.79
N LYS A 58 -16.20 34.62 -14.25
CA LYS A 58 -16.72 33.61 -13.32
C LYS A 58 -17.45 34.24 -12.14
N SER A 59 -16.82 35.21 -11.49
CA SER A 59 -17.40 35.87 -10.33
C SER A 59 -18.55 36.80 -10.72
N ALA A 60 -18.46 37.48 -11.87
CA ALA A 60 -19.49 38.38 -12.37
C ALA A 60 -20.81 37.66 -12.69
N VAL A 61 -20.75 36.44 -13.27
CA VAL A 61 -21.95 35.65 -13.55
C VAL A 61 -22.40 34.76 -12.38
N GLY A 62 -21.67 34.77 -11.26
CA GLY A 62 -22.00 33.98 -10.07
C GLY A 62 -21.66 32.48 -10.21
N LEU A 63 -20.75 32.11 -11.10
CA LEU A 63 -20.28 30.74 -11.27
C LEU A 63 -19.49 30.30 -10.02
N ARG A 64 -19.85 29.12 -9.50
CA ARG A 64 -19.22 28.53 -8.32
C ARG A 64 -18.47 27.25 -8.67
N GLU A 65 -17.30 27.13 -8.06
CA GLU A 65 -16.47 25.93 -8.04
C GLU A 65 -15.96 25.71 -6.62
N PHE A 66 -15.61 24.47 -6.32
CA PHE A 66 -14.95 24.09 -5.09
C PHE A 66 -13.63 23.40 -5.40
N THR A 67 -12.73 23.47 -4.44
CA THR A 67 -11.46 22.76 -4.46
C THR A 67 -11.38 21.87 -3.23
N LYS A 68 -11.03 20.61 -3.45
CA LYS A 68 -10.86 19.63 -2.39
C LYS A 68 -9.50 18.98 -2.50
N ASP A 69 -8.64 19.31 -1.54
CA ASP A 69 -7.36 18.63 -1.39
C ASP A 69 -7.59 17.18 -0.98
N ILE A 70 -6.87 16.29 -1.64
CA ILE A 70 -6.88 14.86 -1.39
C ILE A 70 -5.60 14.51 -0.64
N ILE A 71 -5.78 13.97 0.57
CA ILE A 71 -4.73 13.72 1.54
C ILE A 71 -4.60 12.21 1.75
N VAL A 72 -3.40 11.70 1.49
CA VAL A 72 -3.05 10.30 1.70
C VAL A 72 -1.86 10.24 2.64
N ASN A 73 -2.00 9.50 3.74
CA ASN A 73 -0.98 9.41 4.79
C ASN A 73 -0.42 10.79 5.24
N GLY A 74 -1.30 11.78 5.41
CA GLY A 74 -0.93 13.14 5.83
C GLY A 74 -0.23 14.00 4.77
N GLN A 75 -0.04 13.51 3.54
CA GLN A 75 0.53 14.26 2.41
C GLN A 75 -0.53 14.56 1.35
N LYS A 76 -0.46 15.74 0.73
CA LYS A 76 -1.31 16.07 -0.43
C LYS A 76 -0.93 15.17 -1.60
N ALA A 77 -1.86 14.31 -2.01
CA ALA A 77 -1.72 13.44 -3.17
C ALA A 77 -2.20 14.09 -4.47
N GLY A 78 -3.11 15.06 -4.34
CA GLY A 78 -3.60 15.88 -5.44
C GLY A 78 -4.80 16.71 -5.04
N THR A 79 -5.49 17.24 -6.04
CA THR A 79 -6.59 18.18 -5.87
C THR A 79 -7.76 17.77 -6.74
N ILE A 80 -8.98 17.76 -6.21
CA ILE A 80 -10.18 17.72 -7.04
C ILE A 80 -10.77 19.11 -7.12
N ILE A 81 -11.02 19.56 -8.34
CA ILE A 81 -11.80 20.75 -8.63
C ILE A 81 -13.13 20.28 -9.19
N GLY A 82 -14.23 20.79 -8.61
CA GLY A 82 -15.56 20.49 -9.11
C GLY A 82 -16.52 21.66 -8.97
N GLY A 83 -17.72 21.51 -9.52
CA GLY A 83 -18.74 22.57 -9.54
C GLY A 83 -19.04 22.98 -10.96
N GLN A 84 -18.69 24.21 -11.34
CA GLN A 84 -19.13 24.85 -12.59
C GLN A 84 -20.65 25.02 -12.63
N VAL A 85 -21.19 25.61 -11.56
CA VAL A 85 -22.64 25.80 -11.39
C VAL A 85 -23.00 27.21 -10.98
N LEU A 86 -24.24 27.58 -11.26
CA LEU A 86 -24.86 28.78 -10.70
C LEU A 86 -25.62 28.42 -9.42
N THR A 87 -25.68 29.34 -8.46
CA THR A 87 -26.47 29.15 -7.23
C THR A 87 -27.90 29.69 -7.32
N SER A 88 -28.22 30.35 -8.42
CA SER A 88 -29.53 30.89 -8.78
C SER A 88 -29.60 31.02 -10.30
N GLU A 89 -30.80 31.17 -10.84
CA GLU A 89 -30.98 31.49 -12.26
C GLU A 89 -30.18 32.74 -12.66
N PRO A 90 -29.55 32.74 -13.85
CA PRO A 90 -28.80 33.89 -14.33
C PRO A 90 -29.72 35.07 -14.65
N ASP A 91 -29.23 36.28 -14.39
CA ASP A 91 -29.88 37.53 -14.80
C ASP A 91 -29.42 37.87 -16.22
N ASP A 92 -30.31 37.71 -17.21
CA ASP A 92 -30.02 37.94 -18.63
C ASP A 92 -29.58 39.37 -18.93
N ASP A 93 -30.15 40.37 -18.25
CA ASP A 93 -29.77 41.76 -18.44
C ASP A 93 -28.36 42.01 -17.90
N ALA A 94 -28.02 41.40 -16.76
CA ALA A 94 -26.68 41.47 -16.19
C ALA A 94 -25.66 40.72 -17.05
N ALA A 95 -26.00 39.52 -17.50
CA ALA A 95 -25.14 38.71 -18.36
C ALA A 95 -24.87 39.39 -19.71
N THR A 96 -25.88 40.06 -20.29
CA THR A 96 -25.74 40.86 -21.52
C THR A 96 -24.72 41.99 -21.32
N ARG A 97 -24.81 42.75 -20.23
CA ARG A 97 -23.85 43.81 -19.91
C ARG A 97 -22.43 43.28 -19.72
N ILE A 98 -22.28 42.17 -19.00
CA ILE A 98 -20.98 41.51 -18.80
C ILE A 98 -20.37 41.09 -20.14
N ALA A 99 -21.18 40.54 -21.04
CA ALA A 99 -20.71 40.14 -22.37
C ALA A 99 -20.26 41.35 -23.20
N GLU A 100 -21.03 42.45 -23.20
CA GLU A 100 -20.67 43.68 -23.91
C GLU A 100 -19.37 44.30 -23.38
N ASP A 101 -19.23 44.41 -22.05
CA ASP A 101 -18.03 44.94 -21.39
C ASP A 101 -16.79 44.11 -21.69
N ALA A 102 -16.95 42.78 -21.84
CA ALA A 102 -15.89 41.86 -22.21
C ALA A 102 -15.65 41.78 -23.74
N GLY A 103 -16.42 42.51 -24.56
CA GLY A 103 -16.33 42.48 -26.02
C GLY A 103 -16.77 41.15 -26.65
N LEU A 104 -17.64 40.41 -25.97
CA LEU A 104 -18.21 39.13 -26.39
C LEU A 104 -19.58 39.32 -27.07
N ASN A 105 -20.03 38.31 -27.83
CA ASN A 105 -21.39 38.31 -28.39
C ASN A 105 -22.41 38.02 -27.28
N PRO A 106 -23.34 38.95 -26.96
CA PRO A 106 -24.23 38.78 -25.81
C PRO A 106 -25.22 37.62 -25.95
N GLU A 107 -25.77 37.42 -27.14
CA GLU A 107 -26.74 36.35 -27.40
C GLU A 107 -26.10 34.97 -27.19
N GLN A 108 -24.91 34.75 -27.74
CA GLN A 108 -24.17 33.49 -27.56
C GLN A 108 -23.72 33.28 -26.11
N PHE A 109 -23.34 34.36 -25.43
CA PHE A 109 -22.91 34.29 -24.04
C PHE A 109 -24.05 33.90 -23.11
N VAL A 110 -25.22 34.54 -23.25
CA VAL A 110 -26.41 34.25 -22.44
C VAL A 110 -26.93 32.84 -22.74
N ASP A 111 -27.01 32.42 -24.01
CA ASP A 111 -27.41 31.05 -24.38
C ASP A 111 -26.46 29.99 -23.77
N ALA A 112 -25.15 30.26 -23.77
CA ALA A 112 -24.19 29.38 -23.12
C ALA A 112 -24.34 29.37 -21.59
N LEU A 113 -24.62 30.53 -20.97
CA LEU A 113 -24.82 30.65 -19.53
C LEU A 113 -26.05 29.86 -19.04
N HIS A 114 -27.14 29.87 -19.81
CA HIS A 114 -28.34 29.06 -19.52
C HIS A 114 -28.11 27.55 -19.60
N LYS A 115 -27.02 27.09 -20.22
CA LYS A 115 -26.62 25.67 -20.22
C LYS A 115 -25.83 25.28 -18.98
N VAL A 116 -25.45 26.24 -18.12
CA VAL A 116 -24.78 25.97 -16.85
C VAL A 116 -25.80 25.44 -15.84
N PRO A 117 -25.53 24.32 -15.17
CA PRO A 117 -26.46 23.77 -14.18
C PRO A 117 -26.64 24.70 -12.98
N VAL A 118 -27.87 24.79 -12.47
CA VAL A 118 -28.23 25.59 -11.31
C VAL A 118 -28.44 24.67 -10.10
N HIS A 119 -27.65 24.86 -9.05
CA HIS A 119 -27.72 24.07 -7.82
C HIS A 119 -27.64 24.96 -6.59
N SER A 120 -28.34 24.57 -5.51
CA SER A 120 -28.19 25.30 -4.25
C SER A 120 -26.78 25.17 -3.67
N GLU A 121 -26.33 26.21 -2.98
CA GLU A 121 -25.05 26.23 -2.26
C GLU A 121 -24.89 25.01 -1.33
N GLN A 122 -25.98 24.61 -0.66
CA GLN A 122 -25.99 23.42 0.19
C GLN A 122 -25.75 22.11 -0.59
N SER A 123 -26.32 22.01 -1.81
CA SER A 123 -26.12 20.83 -2.67
C SER A 123 -24.67 20.76 -3.14
N LEU A 124 -24.10 21.90 -3.54
CA LEU A 124 -22.70 22.00 -3.95
C LEU A 124 -21.75 21.59 -2.82
N GLN A 125 -21.95 22.13 -1.61
CA GLN A 125 -21.13 21.79 -0.44
C GLN A 125 -21.25 20.30 -0.05
N SER A 126 -22.45 19.73 -0.13
CA SER A 126 -22.68 18.31 0.18
C SER A 126 -22.01 17.42 -0.86
N ALA A 127 -22.14 17.73 -2.15
CA ALA A 127 -21.51 16.99 -3.23
C ALA A 127 -19.98 17.06 -3.15
N ALA A 128 -19.42 18.25 -2.88
CA ALA A 128 -17.99 18.46 -2.69
C ALA A 128 -17.43 17.65 -1.52
N LYS A 129 -18.13 17.65 -0.39
CA LYS A 129 -17.74 16.88 0.79
C LYS A 129 -17.73 15.39 0.49
N LEU A 130 -18.82 14.85 -0.05
CA LEU A 130 -18.94 13.42 -0.35
C LEU A 130 -17.89 12.96 -1.34
N LEU A 131 -17.65 13.73 -2.41
CA LEU A 131 -16.61 13.40 -3.39
C LEU A 131 -15.24 13.33 -2.74
N GLY A 132 -14.89 14.35 -1.96
CA GLY A 132 -13.64 14.40 -1.22
C GLY A 132 -13.46 13.22 -0.26
N ASP A 133 -14.51 12.87 0.49
CA ASP A 133 -14.48 11.78 1.45
C ASP A 133 -14.30 10.43 0.76
N VAL A 134 -15.02 10.17 -0.34
CA VAL A 134 -14.92 8.93 -1.11
C VAL A 134 -13.56 8.78 -1.77
N VAL A 135 -13.05 9.83 -2.43
CA VAL A 135 -11.75 9.76 -3.11
C VAL A 135 -10.61 9.60 -2.11
N ASN A 136 -10.66 10.32 -0.97
CA ASN A 136 -9.69 10.12 0.12
C ASN A 136 -9.74 8.69 0.66
N MET A 137 -10.93 8.14 0.90
CA MET A 137 -11.08 6.79 1.40
C MET A 137 -10.47 5.77 0.44
N LEU A 138 -10.77 5.89 -0.86
CA LEU A 138 -10.25 4.97 -1.88
C LEU A 138 -8.73 5.06 -2.01
N LEU A 139 -8.14 6.25 -2.00
CA LEU A 139 -6.69 6.40 -2.14
C LEU A 139 -5.94 5.92 -0.90
N ASN A 140 -6.46 6.18 0.31
CA ASN A 140 -5.86 5.64 1.53
C ASN A 140 -5.97 4.12 1.57
N ALA A 141 -7.10 3.52 1.17
CA ALA A 141 -7.25 2.07 1.11
C ALA A 141 -6.28 1.42 0.10
N ASN A 142 -6.09 2.03 -1.08
CA ASN A 142 -5.10 1.54 -2.04
C ASN A 142 -3.66 1.69 -1.52
N TYR A 143 -3.36 2.80 -0.85
CA TYR A 143 -2.05 3.00 -0.25
C TYR A 143 -1.73 1.96 0.82
N GLU A 144 -2.68 1.69 1.73
CA GLU A 144 -2.55 0.64 2.74
C GLU A 144 -2.38 -0.73 2.10
N SER A 145 -3.19 -1.05 1.08
CA SER A 145 -3.09 -2.32 0.36
C SER A 145 -1.74 -2.51 -0.35
N GLN A 146 -1.17 -1.46 -0.94
CA GLN A 146 0.17 -1.53 -1.54
C GLN A 146 1.26 -1.76 -0.49
N GLN A 147 1.16 -1.10 0.67
CA GLN A 147 2.09 -1.34 1.78
C GLN A 147 1.99 -2.77 2.34
N ASP A 148 0.77 -3.30 2.44
CA ASP A 148 0.57 -4.66 2.93
C ASP A 148 1.11 -5.67 1.92
N GLY A 149 0.91 -5.43 0.62
CA GLY A 149 1.53 -6.24 -0.44
C GLY A 149 3.06 -6.27 -0.36
N SER A 150 3.71 -5.12 -0.12
CA SER A 150 5.18 -5.08 0.02
C SER A 150 5.65 -5.81 1.28
N LYS A 151 4.96 -5.64 2.41
CA LYS A 151 5.29 -6.37 3.66
C LYS A 151 5.11 -7.88 3.51
N ILE A 152 4.07 -8.32 2.80
CA ILE A 152 3.87 -9.76 2.50
C ILE A 152 5.03 -10.29 1.65
N SER A 153 5.49 -9.54 0.65
CA SER A 153 6.66 -9.92 -0.15
C SER A 153 7.94 -10.01 0.69
N GLU A 154 8.16 -9.09 1.63
CA GLU A 154 9.31 -9.15 2.55
C GLU A 154 9.21 -10.37 3.49
N LEU A 155 8.02 -10.65 4.02
CA LEU A 155 7.77 -11.84 4.84
C LEU A 155 8.06 -13.13 4.07
N ASP A 156 7.74 -13.18 2.78
CA ASP A 156 8.01 -14.32 1.91
C ASP A 156 9.52 -14.59 1.79
N GLU A 157 10.31 -13.55 1.55
CA GLU A 157 11.78 -13.66 1.49
C GLU A 157 12.37 -14.11 2.83
N ASP A 158 11.82 -13.62 3.95
CA ASP A 158 12.24 -13.99 5.30
C ASP A 158 11.90 -15.44 5.64
N ILE A 159 10.72 -15.92 5.22
CA ILE A 159 10.31 -17.33 5.37
C ILE A 159 11.24 -18.25 4.57
N GLU A 160 11.55 -17.90 3.32
CA GLU A 160 12.50 -18.67 2.50
C GLU A 160 13.89 -18.73 3.13
N ARG A 161 14.37 -17.59 3.65
CA ARG A 161 15.66 -17.49 4.35
C ARG A 161 15.67 -18.35 5.61
N ALA A 162 14.60 -18.32 6.41
CA ALA A 162 14.45 -19.14 7.59
C ALA A 162 14.43 -20.64 7.25
N ALA A 163 13.71 -21.04 6.20
CA ALA A 163 13.70 -22.41 5.70
C ALA A 163 15.11 -22.88 5.28
N GLY A 164 15.88 -22.01 4.62
CA GLY A 164 17.27 -22.26 4.26
C GLY A 164 18.17 -22.49 5.48
N LEU A 165 18.09 -21.61 6.48
CA LEU A 165 18.85 -21.73 7.73
C LEU A 165 18.50 -23.02 8.50
N ILE A 166 17.23 -23.40 8.55
CA ILE A 166 16.80 -24.65 9.19
C ILE A 166 17.44 -25.86 8.49
N ARG A 167 17.48 -25.88 7.15
CA ARG A 167 18.13 -26.96 6.39
C ARG A 167 19.63 -27.03 6.72
N GLU A 168 20.31 -25.89 6.75
CA GLU A 168 21.74 -25.83 7.08
C GLU A 168 22.03 -26.35 8.50
N ILE A 169 21.22 -25.94 9.49
CA ILE A 169 21.38 -26.41 10.88
C ILE A 169 21.08 -27.91 10.96
N ASN A 170 20.09 -28.42 10.23
CA ASN A 170 19.79 -29.84 10.19
C ASN A 170 20.97 -30.65 9.60
N GLU A 171 21.62 -30.17 8.54
CA GLU A 171 22.83 -30.77 7.99
C GLU A 171 23.97 -30.80 9.01
N LYS A 172 24.21 -29.69 9.71
CA LYS A 172 25.21 -29.62 10.81
C LYS A 172 24.87 -30.59 11.94
N SER A 173 23.60 -30.72 12.30
CA SER A 173 23.14 -31.66 13.32
C SER A 173 23.38 -33.12 12.89
N VAL A 174 23.18 -33.46 11.61
CA VAL A 174 23.54 -34.79 11.08
C VAL A 174 25.05 -35.02 11.14
N GLN A 175 25.88 -34.00 10.93
CA GLN A 175 27.33 -34.11 11.11
C GLN A 175 27.71 -34.34 12.57
N LEU A 176 27.01 -33.72 13.53
CA LEU A 176 27.22 -33.93 14.95
C LEU A 176 26.98 -35.38 15.38
N ASP A 177 25.96 -36.07 14.85
CA ASP A 177 25.76 -37.51 15.14
C ASP A 177 26.99 -38.36 14.76
N LYS A 178 27.62 -38.02 13.63
CA LYS A 178 28.82 -38.73 13.15
C LYS A 178 30.00 -38.49 14.08
N ILE A 179 30.12 -37.28 14.63
CA ILE A 179 31.16 -36.92 15.60
C ILE A 179 30.91 -37.64 16.93
N GLU A 180 29.68 -37.60 17.43
CA GLU A 180 29.24 -38.30 18.65
C GLU A 180 29.54 -39.80 18.56
N SER A 181 29.14 -40.44 17.47
CA SER A 181 29.37 -41.88 17.24
C SER A 181 30.86 -42.22 17.22
N LYS A 182 31.69 -41.38 16.59
CA LYS A 182 33.15 -41.55 16.59
C LYS A 182 33.74 -41.37 17.98
N GLN A 183 33.30 -40.37 18.74
CA GLN A 183 33.75 -40.14 20.11
C GLN A 183 33.40 -41.31 21.01
N ASN A 184 32.19 -41.88 20.87
CA ASN A 184 31.77 -43.05 21.62
C ASN A 184 32.65 -44.28 21.31
N ILE A 185 32.94 -44.54 20.03
CA ILE A 185 33.85 -45.62 19.62
C ILE A 185 35.27 -45.40 20.16
N LEU A 186 35.78 -44.16 20.10
CA LEU A 186 37.09 -43.79 20.63
C LEU A 186 37.18 -44.00 22.15
N SER A 187 36.16 -43.56 22.89
CA SER A 187 36.04 -43.78 24.34
C SER A 187 35.98 -45.27 24.69
N LEU A 188 35.20 -46.05 23.94
CA LEU A 188 35.09 -47.49 24.15
C LEU A 188 36.44 -48.18 23.92
N ASN A 189 37.11 -47.87 22.80
CA ASN A 189 38.43 -48.44 22.49
C ASN A 189 39.47 -48.06 23.55
N ALA A 190 39.46 -46.80 24.02
CA ALA A 190 40.34 -46.35 25.10
C ALA A 190 40.04 -47.07 26.42
N SER A 191 38.76 -47.34 26.72
CA SER A 191 38.36 -48.10 27.92
C SER A 191 38.84 -49.55 27.86
N ILE A 192 38.77 -50.19 26.68
CA ILE A 192 39.26 -51.55 26.45
C ILE A 192 40.78 -51.62 26.64
N GLU A 193 41.53 -50.68 26.04
CA GLU A 193 42.99 -50.68 26.15
C GLU A 193 43.46 -50.33 27.57
N ALA A 194 42.74 -49.44 28.27
CA ALA A 194 42.98 -49.15 29.67
C ALA A 194 42.75 -50.39 30.56
N ALA A 195 41.71 -51.18 30.30
CA ALA A 195 41.48 -52.45 30.99
C ALA A 195 42.59 -53.48 30.69
N ARG A 196 43.07 -53.51 29.43
CA ARG A 196 44.15 -54.40 28.98
C ARG A 196 45.49 -54.08 29.65
N ALA A 197 45.76 -52.80 29.92
CA ALA A 197 46.95 -52.35 30.65
C ALA A 197 46.89 -52.63 32.18
N GLY A 198 45.76 -53.14 32.69
CA GLY A 198 45.60 -53.50 34.10
C GLY A 198 45.80 -52.32 35.05
N GLU A 199 46.64 -52.51 36.07
CA GLU A 199 46.93 -51.50 37.10
C GLU A 199 47.45 -50.17 36.51
N PHE A 200 48.21 -50.23 35.42
CA PHE A 200 48.81 -49.08 34.75
C PHE A 200 47.80 -48.27 33.93
N GLY A 201 46.66 -48.85 33.58
CA GLY A 201 45.60 -48.21 32.78
C GLY A 201 44.52 -47.50 33.60
N ARG A 202 44.54 -47.58 34.93
CA ARG A 202 43.44 -47.06 35.78
C ARG A 202 43.13 -45.58 35.57
N GLY A 203 44.15 -44.73 35.40
CA GLY A 203 43.94 -43.31 35.11
C GLY A 203 43.29 -43.07 33.73
N PHE A 204 43.73 -43.82 32.70
CA PHE A 204 43.15 -43.76 31.36
C PHE A 204 41.71 -44.28 31.32
N ALA A 205 41.37 -45.29 32.14
CA ALA A 205 40.01 -45.81 32.23
C ALA A 205 39.02 -44.74 32.72
N VAL A 206 39.41 -43.90 33.68
CA VAL A 206 38.57 -42.79 34.18
C VAL A 206 38.34 -41.75 33.09
N VAL A 207 39.40 -41.35 32.38
CA VAL A 207 39.29 -40.39 31.27
C VAL A 207 38.41 -40.94 30.15
N ALA A 208 38.61 -42.21 29.76
CA ALA A 208 37.83 -42.85 28.72
C ALA A 208 36.34 -42.90 29.08
N ALA A 209 35.99 -43.23 30.33
CA ALA A 209 34.61 -43.23 30.81
C ALA A 209 33.98 -41.82 30.74
N GLU A 210 34.73 -40.77 31.11
CA GLU A 210 34.21 -39.41 31.08
C GLU A 210 34.01 -38.88 29.65
N VAL A 211 34.92 -39.22 28.72
CA VAL A 211 34.74 -38.93 27.28
C VAL A 211 33.51 -39.65 26.72
N GLY A 212 33.24 -40.89 27.18
CA GLY A 212 32.05 -41.64 26.77
C GLY A 212 30.76 -40.99 27.24
N LYS A 213 30.71 -40.52 28.49
CA LYS A 213 29.57 -39.73 29.00
C LYS A 213 29.37 -38.43 28.24
N LEU A 214 30.45 -37.70 27.93
CA LEU A 214 30.38 -36.47 27.14
C LEU A 214 29.82 -36.73 25.73
N ALA A 215 30.19 -37.84 25.10
CA ALA A 215 29.62 -38.26 23.81
C ALA A 215 28.10 -38.49 23.94
N VAL A 216 27.66 -39.30 24.91
CA VAL A 216 26.22 -39.57 25.13
C VAL A 216 25.44 -38.28 25.40
N ASN A 217 25.93 -37.42 26.29
CA ASN A 217 25.30 -36.14 26.59
C ASN A 217 25.22 -35.23 25.35
N SER A 218 26.26 -35.22 24.51
CA SER A 218 26.26 -34.45 23.26
C SER A 218 25.20 -34.96 22.29
N GLY A 219 25.00 -36.28 22.23
CA GLY A 219 23.94 -36.90 21.44
C GLY A 219 22.53 -36.54 21.88
N GLU A 220 22.30 -36.49 23.19
CA GLU A 220 21.01 -36.06 23.75
C GLU A 220 20.69 -34.60 23.39
N ILE A 221 21.67 -33.70 23.52
CA ILE A 221 21.52 -32.30 23.10
C ILE A 221 21.24 -32.22 21.60
N ASN A 222 21.96 -32.98 20.77
CA ASN A 222 21.75 -32.97 19.33
C ASN A 222 20.36 -33.51 18.92
N LYS A 223 19.84 -34.51 19.63
CA LYS A 223 18.45 -34.98 19.45
C LYS A 223 17.44 -33.89 19.78
N SER A 224 17.66 -33.14 20.86
CA SER A 224 16.81 -32.00 21.22
C SER A 224 16.82 -30.92 20.13
N ILE A 225 18.00 -30.58 19.59
CA ILE A 225 18.13 -29.64 18.46
C ILE A 225 17.29 -30.11 17.26
N LYS A 226 17.37 -31.38 16.87
CA LYS A 226 16.57 -31.92 15.75
C LYS A 226 15.08 -31.84 15.99
N GLN A 227 14.64 -32.07 17.23
CA GLN A 227 13.23 -31.94 17.58
C GLN A 227 12.77 -30.48 17.41
N SER A 228 13.53 -29.52 17.92
CA SER A 228 13.24 -28.08 17.71
C SER A 228 13.24 -27.70 16.23
N LEU A 229 14.17 -28.22 15.42
CA LEU A 229 14.19 -27.99 13.97
C LEU A 229 12.96 -28.56 13.26
N LYS A 230 12.48 -29.73 13.70
CA LYS A 230 11.26 -30.35 13.16
C LYS A 230 10.03 -29.48 13.45
N GLU A 231 9.94 -28.94 14.66
CA GLU A 231 8.88 -28.01 15.06
C GLU A 231 8.95 -26.71 14.24
N LEU A 232 10.14 -26.11 14.11
CA LEU A 232 10.35 -24.93 13.27
C LEU A 232 9.97 -25.18 11.81
N THR A 233 10.31 -26.34 11.26
CA THR A 233 9.93 -26.72 9.89
C THR A 233 8.41 -26.80 9.73
N ALA A 234 7.70 -27.31 10.74
CA ALA A 234 6.24 -27.36 10.73
C ALA A 234 5.63 -25.96 10.79
N THR A 235 6.17 -25.07 11.64
CA THR A 235 5.74 -23.66 11.71
C THR A 235 5.95 -22.94 10.38
N ILE A 236 7.10 -23.11 9.75
CA ILE A 236 7.40 -22.50 8.44
C ILE A 236 6.42 -22.99 7.37
N LYS A 237 6.14 -24.30 7.31
CA LYS A 237 5.14 -24.84 6.38
C LYS A 237 3.75 -24.28 6.62
N ALA A 238 3.35 -24.14 7.88
CA ALA A 238 2.06 -23.54 8.21
C ALA A 238 1.97 -22.08 7.75
N LEU A 239 3.08 -21.32 7.82
CA LEU A 239 3.14 -19.96 7.29
C LEU A 239 3.06 -19.94 5.75
N GLU A 240 3.66 -20.91 5.06
CA GLU A 240 3.54 -21.06 3.60
C GLU A 240 2.09 -21.38 3.15
N GLU A 241 1.31 -22.09 3.98
CA GLU A 241 -0.09 -22.45 3.70
C GLU A 241 -1.10 -21.31 3.93
N ILE A 242 -0.69 -20.21 4.60
CA ILE A 242 -1.53 -19.02 4.83
C ILE A 242 -1.56 -18.10 3.59
N LYS A 243 -0.64 -18.31 2.65
CA LYS A 243 -0.64 -17.64 1.34
C LYS A 243 -1.83 -18.07 0.48
#